data_AF-A0A434ACV8-F1
#
_entry.id   AF-A0A434ACV8-F1
#
_cell.length_a   1.000
_cell.length_b   1.000
_cell.length_c   1.000
_cell.angle_alpha   90.00
_cell.angle_beta   90.00
_cell.angle_gamma   90.00
#
_symmetry.space_group_name_H-M   'P 1'
#
loop_
_entity.id
_entity.type
_entity.pdbx_description
1 polymer ?
#
loop_
_entity_poly.entity_id
_entity_poly.type
_entity_poly.pdbx_seq_one_letter_code
_entity_poly.pdbx_strand_id
1 'polypeptide(L)'
;MKKKLLLPILLFPFIAFSQLGIGTVLPNTSSQLDVVATDKGILIPRVSLKGTTDNSTITNGNLNSLLVFNTAISTDIVPGYYYWFNNKWNKLKAPETGNGAPSSIGSLGDIYVELNTGKVYVYNGTVWIANISQNETLTSLSLDPLSGILTYTDEKGTANTLNLAAVIPNFETVTGISQNLTAGTITYVDEKGISTVLNLKTLIAAYS
;
A
#
# COMPACT_ATOMS: atom_id res chain seq x y z
N MET A 1 -85.62 -17.30 -25.51
CA MET A 1 -84.85 -16.32 -26.32
C MET A 1 -84.81 -14.99 -25.57
N LYS A 2 -83.73 -14.27 -25.30
CA LYS A 2 -82.26 -14.43 -25.36
C LYS A 2 -81.78 -13.63 -24.12
N LYS A 3 -81.02 -14.24 -23.19
CA LYS A 3 -80.50 -13.53 -22.00
C LYS A 3 -79.36 -12.61 -22.47
N LYS A 4 -79.55 -11.29 -22.43
CA LYS A 4 -78.47 -10.34 -22.69
C LYS A 4 -77.62 -10.23 -21.43
N LEU A 5 -76.45 -10.86 -21.45
CA LEU A 5 -75.44 -10.70 -20.42
C LEU A 5 -74.78 -9.33 -20.65
N LEU A 6 -75.12 -8.32 -19.83
CA LEU A 6 -74.36 -7.08 -19.78
C LEU A 6 -73.08 -7.38 -18.97
N LEU A 7 -71.94 -7.42 -19.65
CA LEU A 7 -70.63 -7.56 -19.01
C LEU A 7 -70.15 -6.15 -18.62
N PRO A 8 -69.95 -5.82 -17.33
CA PRO A 8 -69.34 -4.55 -16.96
C PRO A 8 -67.85 -4.62 -17.28
N ILE A 9 -67.39 -3.83 -18.26
CA ILE A 9 -65.96 -3.60 -18.47
C ILE A 9 -65.43 -2.82 -17.26
N LEU A 10 -64.63 -3.51 -16.47
CA LEU A 10 -63.95 -3.01 -15.29
C LEU A 10 -62.72 -2.20 -15.76
N LEU A 11 -62.85 -0.88 -15.75
CA LEU A 11 -61.76 0.04 -16.08
C LEU A 11 -60.84 0.18 -14.86
N PHE A 12 -59.89 -0.73 -14.69
CA PHE A 12 -58.81 -0.56 -13.71
C PHE A 12 -57.83 0.52 -14.21
N PRO A 13 -57.47 1.52 -13.39
CA PRO A 13 -56.38 2.43 -13.73
C PRO A 13 -55.06 1.66 -13.68
N PHE A 14 -54.47 1.36 -14.84
CA PHE A 14 -53.09 0.89 -14.92
C PHE A 14 -52.16 2.08 -14.69
N ILE A 15 -51.45 2.07 -13.56
CA ILE A 15 -50.31 2.96 -13.34
C ILE A 15 -49.11 2.31 -14.03
N ALA A 16 -48.69 2.86 -15.18
CA ALA A 16 -47.47 2.43 -15.85
C ALA A 16 -46.28 3.27 -15.35
N PHE A 17 -45.30 2.64 -14.71
CA PHE A 17 -44.02 3.28 -14.42
C PHE A 17 -43.14 3.20 -15.67
N SER A 18 -42.73 4.35 -16.22
CA SER A 18 -41.80 4.39 -17.35
C SER A 18 -40.40 4.74 -16.86
N GLN A 19 -39.43 3.92 -17.24
CA GLN A 19 -38.01 4.29 -17.25
C GLN A 19 -37.76 5.36 -18.33
N LEU A 20 -36.85 6.30 -18.07
CA LEU A 20 -36.51 7.36 -19.04
C LEU A 20 -35.39 6.85 -19.94
N GLY A 21 -35.69 6.63 -21.22
CA GLY A 21 -34.69 6.37 -22.25
C GLY A 21 -34.39 7.61 -23.07
N ILE A 22 -33.12 7.97 -23.19
CA ILE A 22 -32.65 9.01 -24.11
C ILE A 22 -31.70 8.37 -25.11
N GLY A 23 -32.07 8.36 -26.39
CA GLY A 23 -31.29 7.71 -27.44
C GLY A 23 -31.44 6.18 -27.51
N THR A 24 -32.35 5.59 -26.73
CA THR A 24 -32.72 4.18 -26.80
C THR A 24 -34.24 4.00 -26.63
N VAL A 25 -34.81 3.02 -27.35
CA VAL A 25 -36.22 2.61 -27.22
C VAL A 25 -36.40 1.44 -26.23
N LEU A 26 -35.31 0.80 -25.81
CA LEU A 26 -35.29 -0.27 -24.82
C LEU A 26 -34.27 0.09 -23.72
N PRO A 27 -34.61 0.98 -22.79
CA PRO A 27 -33.72 1.31 -21.68
C PRO A 27 -33.44 0.08 -20.83
N ASN A 28 -32.27 0.02 -20.19
CA ASN A 28 -31.93 -1.07 -19.29
C ASN A 28 -32.92 -1.11 -18.10
N THR A 29 -33.48 -2.29 -17.80
CA THR A 29 -34.48 -2.48 -16.74
C THR A 29 -33.97 -2.16 -15.34
N SER A 30 -32.64 -2.10 -15.14
CA SER A 30 -32.00 -1.72 -13.89
C SER A 30 -31.72 -0.21 -13.79
N SER A 31 -32.23 0.60 -14.72
CA SER A 31 -31.96 2.04 -14.78
C SER A 31 -33.25 2.86 -14.70
N GLN A 32 -33.21 3.94 -13.91
CA GLN A 32 -34.28 4.94 -13.91
C GLN A 32 -34.11 5.95 -15.06
N LEU A 33 -32.87 6.14 -15.52
CA LEU A 33 -32.46 6.93 -16.68
C LEU A 33 -31.37 6.16 -17.42
N ASP A 34 -31.61 5.86 -18.70
CA ASP A 34 -30.64 5.27 -19.62
C ASP A 34 -30.36 6.26 -20.75
N VAL A 35 -29.09 6.60 -20.97
CA VAL A 35 -28.69 7.55 -22.01
C VAL A 35 -27.67 6.88 -22.91
N VAL A 36 -28.05 6.66 -24.17
CA VAL A 36 -27.23 5.96 -25.16
C VAL A 36 -26.94 6.89 -26.32
N ALA A 37 -25.65 7.08 -26.61
CA ALA A 37 -25.15 7.80 -27.76
C ALA A 37 -23.73 7.33 -28.13
N THR A 38 -23.34 7.44 -29.40
CA THR A 38 -21.98 7.09 -29.87
C THR A 38 -21.05 8.29 -29.93
N ASP A 39 -21.61 9.51 -29.99
CA ASP A 39 -20.89 10.76 -30.28
C ASP A 39 -21.35 11.94 -29.40
N LYS A 40 -22.17 11.67 -28.37
CA LYS A 40 -22.71 12.70 -27.46
C LYS A 40 -22.52 12.28 -26.00
N GLY A 41 -22.38 13.29 -25.13
CA GLY A 41 -22.35 13.12 -23.67
C GLY A 41 -23.52 13.81 -22.98
N ILE A 42 -23.49 13.82 -21.64
CA ILE A 42 -24.48 14.50 -20.81
C ILE A 42 -23.85 15.74 -20.21
N LEU A 43 -24.48 16.91 -20.40
CA LEU A 43 -24.19 18.08 -19.60
C LEU A 43 -24.96 18.00 -18.28
N ILE A 44 -24.22 17.82 -17.20
CA ILE A 44 -24.71 17.96 -15.83
C ILE A 44 -24.96 19.44 -15.53
N PRO A 45 -25.93 19.80 -14.65
CA PRO A 45 -26.18 21.19 -14.27
C PRO A 45 -24.89 21.96 -13.94
N ARG A 46 -24.67 23.07 -14.65
CA ARG A 46 -23.54 23.97 -14.45
C ARG A 46 -23.96 25.04 -13.43
N VAL A 47 -23.37 24.98 -12.25
CA VAL A 47 -23.79 25.76 -11.08
C VAL A 47 -22.61 26.60 -10.59
N SER A 48 -22.85 27.87 -10.28
CA SER A 48 -21.85 28.73 -9.67
C SER A 48 -21.91 28.60 -8.15
N LEU A 49 -21.22 27.60 -7.59
CA LEU A 49 -21.18 27.39 -6.14
C LEU A 49 -20.41 28.52 -5.44
N LYS A 50 -20.71 28.76 -4.16
CA LYS A 50 -20.06 29.80 -3.34
C LYS A 50 -18.85 29.28 -2.55
N GLY A 51 -18.79 27.97 -2.31
CA GLY A 51 -17.74 27.29 -1.55
C GLY A 51 -18.10 25.83 -1.27
N THR A 52 -17.23 25.10 -0.58
CA THR A 52 -17.45 23.67 -0.31
C THR A 52 -18.61 23.41 0.64
N THR A 53 -19.04 24.39 1.43
CA THR A 53 -20.17 24.30 2.37
C THR A 53 -21.44 25.01 1.87
N ASP A 54 -21.47 25.42 0.60
CA ASP A 54 -22.61 26.15 0.03
C ASP A 54 -23.90 25.34 0.06
N ASN A 55 -24.83 25.77 0.91
CA ASN A 55 -26.15 25.19 1.12
C ASN A 55 -27.29 26.06 0.53
N SER A 56 -26.94 27.13 -0.18
CA SER A 56 -27.89 28.17 -0.58
C SER A 56 -28.14 28.21 -2.09
N THR A 57 -27.14 27.82 -2.89
CA THR A 57 -27.25 27.89 -4.36
C THR A 57 -28.26 26.89 -4.90
N ILE A 58 -28.40 25.72 -4.27
CA ILE A 58 -29.51 24.80 -4.55
C ILE A 58 -30.65 25.13 -3.58
N THR A 59 -31.67 25.81 -4.07
CA THR A 59 -32.73 26.43 -3.24
C THR A 59 -33.58 25.43 -2.45
N ASN A 60 -33.72 24.20 -2.93
CA ASN A 60 -34.45 23.14 -2.25
C ASN A 60 -33.55 22.30 -1.32
N GLY A 61 -32.35 22.80 -1.00
CA GLY A 61 -31.37 22.12 -0.18
C GLY A 61 -30.54 21.09 -0.96
N ASN A 62 -29.39 20.75 -0.39
CA ASN A 62 -28.48 19.77 -0.96
C ASN A 62 -28.78 18.37 -0.40
N LEU A 63 -29.15 17.45 -1.29
CA LEU A 63 -29.29 16.03 -0.97
C LEU A 63 -28.00 15.27 -1.30
N ASN A 64 -27.72 14.22 -0.53
CA ASN A 64 -26.59 13.33 -0.80
C ASN A 64 -26.69 12.76 -2.22
N SER A 65 -25.56 12.66 -2.90
CA SER A 65 -25.44 12.23 -4.30
C SER A 65 -25.91 13.24 -5.37
N LEU A 66 -26.27 14.48 -5.01
CA LEU A 66 -26.43 15.54 -6.02
C LEU A 66 -25.11 15.78 -6.74
N LEU A 67 -25.14 15.76 -8.08
CA LEU A 67 -23.97 15.98 -8.95
C LEU A 67 -24.15 17.29 -9.73
N VAL A 68 -23.13 18.15 -9.71
CA VAL A 68 -23.10 19.41 -10.46
C VAL A 68 -21.73 19.63 -11.09
N PHE A 69 -21.67 20.45 -12.13
CA PHE A 69 -20.41 21.04 -12.60
C PHE A 69 -20.30 22.45 -12.02
N ASN A 70 -19.35 22.67 -11.10
CA ASN A 70 -19.06 24.00 -10.58
C ASN A 70 -18.40 24.86 -11.66
N THR A 71 -18.87 26.10 -11.81
CA THR A 71 -18.28 27.10 -12.72
C THR A 71 -17.53 28.22 -12.00
N ALA A 72 -17.67 28.32 -10.68
CA ALA A 72 -17.05 29.38 -9.89
C ALA A 72 -15.60 29.06 -9.51
N ILE A 73 -14.82 30.11 -9.26
CA ILE A 73 -13.52 30.03 -8.60
C ILE A 73 -13.65 30.75 -7.26
N SER A 74 -13.24 30.09 -6.18
CA SER A 74 -13.15 30.64 -4.83
C SER A 74 -11.87 30.10 -4.16
N THR A 75 -11.71 30.33 -2.87
CA THR A 75 -10.58 29.83 -2.08
C THR A 75 -10.56 28.30 -1.95
N ASP A 76 -11.72 27.66 -1.84
CA ASP A 76 -11.85 26.22 -1.56
C ASP A 76 -12.54 25.42 -2.69
N ILE A 77 -12.96 26.09 -3.76
CA ILE A 77 -13.56 25.48 -4.95
C ILE A 77 -12.96 26.06 -6.22
N VAL A 78 -12.88 25.23 -7.24
CA VAL A 78 -12.47 25.59 -8.61
C VAL A 78 -13.41 24.92 -9.60
N PRO A 79 -13.42 25.28 -10.89
CA PRO A 79 -14.26 24.62 -11.87
C PRO A 79 -14.01 23.11 -11.95
N GLY A 80 -15.09 22.34 -12.08
CA GLY A 80 -15.03 20.87 -12.15
C GLY A 80 -16.31 20.19 -11.68
N TYR A 81 -16.31 18.86 -11.67
CA TYR A 81 -17.43 18.07 -11.18
C TYR A 81 -17.41 17.97 -9.66
N TYR A 82 -18.55 18.21 -9.02
CA TYR A 82 -18.72 18.13 -7.57
C TYR A 82 -19.97 17.32 -7.23
N TYR A 83 -19.89 16.55 -6.15
CA TYR A 83 -21.05 15.89 -5.57
C TYR A 83 -21.25 16.29 -4.11
N TRP A 84 -22.51 16.39 -3.69
CA TRP A 84 -22.84 16.66 -2.29
C TRP A 84 -22.83 15.37 -1.48
N PHE A 85 -22.05 15.35 -0.41
CA PHE A 85 -22.01 14.26 0.55
C PHE A 85 -21.41 14.74 1.87
N ASN A 86 -21.94 14.27 3.00
CA ASN A 86 -21.47 14.63 4.34
C ASN A 86 -21.35 16.15 4.57
N ASN A 87 -22.40 16.90 4.20
CA ASN A 87 -22.49 18.35 4.35
C ASN A 87 -21.40 19.15 3.62
N LYS A 88 -20.85 18.59 2.52
CA LYS A 88 -19.81 19.23 1.74
C LYS A 88 -19.94 18.90 0.25
N TRP A 89 -19.57 19.86 -0.60
CA TRP A 89 -19.28 19.64 -2.01
C TRP A 89 -17.89 19.01 -2.15
N ASN A 90 -17.86 17.76 -2.61
CA ASN A 90 -16.65 16.99 -2.83
C ASN A 90 -16.31 17.00 -4.32
N LYS A 91 -15.09 17.36 -4.68
CA LYS A 91 -14.64 17.40 -6.07
C LYS A 91 -14.37 15.99 -6.57
N LEU A 92 -14.88 15.65 -7.75
CA LEU A 92 -14.43 14.48 -8.51
C LEU A 92 -13.20 14.87 -9.31
N LYS A 93 -12.07 14.26 -8.98
CA LYS A 93 -10.76 14.52 -9.60
C LYS A 93 -10.02 13.20 -9.76
N ALA A 94 -9.39 13.01 -10.91
CA ALA A 94 -8.45 11.91 -11.10
C ALA A 94 -7.15 12.18 -10.33
N PRO A 95 -6.36 11.15 -10.00
CA PRO A 95 -5.01 11.36 -9.48
C PRO A 95 -4.19 12.24 -10.41
N GLU A 96 -3.34 13.08 -9.83
CA GLU A 96 -2.31 13.78 -10.58
C GLU A 96 -1.20 12.79 -10.99
N THR A 97 -0.50 13.07 -12.08
CA THR A 97 0.57 12.19 -12.59
C THR A 97 1.77 12.98 -13.06
N GLY A 98 2.96 12.40 -12.98
CA GLY A 98 4.14 12.98 -13.61
C GLY A 98 5.41 12.15 -13.47
N ASN A 99 6.50 12.68 -14.03
CA ASN A 99 7.82 12.06 -14.06
C ASN A 99 8.66 12.60 -12.89
N GLY A 100 8.48 12.01 -11.71
CA GLY A 100 9.18 12.40 -10.48
C GLY A 100 8.23 12.48 -9.29
N ALA A 101 8.79 12.70 -8.10
CA ALA A 101 7.98 13.02 -6.92
C ALA A 101 7.23 14.36 -7.11
N PRO A 102 6.01 14.51 -6.56
CA PRO A 102 5.23 15.73 -6.70
C PRO A 102 5.92 16.92 -6.02
N SER A 103 5.98 18.05 -6.74
CA SER A 103 6.56 19.32 -6.26
C SER A 103 5.53 20.43 -6.05
N SER A 104 4.30 20.24 -6.53
CA SER A 104 3.16 21.12 -6.29
C SER A 104 2.58 20.92 -4.87
N ILE A 105 1.88 21.94 -4.37
CA ILE A 105 1.03 21.80 -3.18
C ILE A 105 -0.28 21.14 -3.61
N GLY A 106 -0.64 20.02 -3.00
CA GLY A 106 -1.93 19.35 -3.22
C GLY A 106 -3.04 19.90 -2.33
N SER A 107 -4.26 19.38 -2.51
CA SER A 107 -5.35 19.51 -1.53
C SER A 107 -5.41 18.26 -0.65
N LEU A 108 -5.90 18.37 0.59
CA LEU A 108 -6.03 17.23 1.49
C LEU A 108 -6.73 16.04 0.80
N GLY A 109 -6.08 14.88 0.79
CA GLY A 109 -6.59 13.66 0.18
C GLY A 109 -6.34 13.54 -1.32
N ASP A 110 -5.70 14.52 -1.97
CA ASP A 110 -5.25 14.36 -3.35
C ASP A 110 -4.28 13.17 -3.45
N ILE A 111 -4.40 12.46 -4.57
CA ILE A 111 -3.55 11.33 -4.93
C ILE A 111 -2.66 11.76 -6.10
N TYR A 112 -1.38 11.40 -6.05
CA TYR A 112 -0.44 11.57 -7.15
C TYR A 112 0.25 10.24 -7.47
N VAL A 113 0.46 9.96 -8.75
CA VAL A 113 1.17 8.76 -9.22
C VAL A 113 2.42 9.18 -9.98
N GLU A 114 3.58 8.78 -9.49
CA GLU A 114 4.85 8.91 -10.20
C GLU A 114 4.95 7.81 -11.27
N LEU A 115 4.98 8.19 -12.53
CA LEU A 115 4.92 7.25 -13.65
C LEU A 115 6.24 6.50 -13.90
N ASN A 116 7.37 7.04 -13.44
CA ASN A 116 8.68 6.41 -13.61
C ASN A 116 8.88 5.20 -12.70
N THR A 117 8.37 5.28 -11.46
CA THR A 117 8.60 4.30 -10.40
C THR A 117 7.34 3.55 -10.00
N GLY A 118 6.16 4.05 -10.37
CA GLY A 118 4.86 3.56 -9.91
C GLY A 118 4.52 3.97 -8.47
N LYS A 119 5.32 4.84 -7.83
CA LYS A 119 5.04 5.31 -6.47
C LYS A 119 3.77 6.13 -6.43
N VAL A 120 2.92 5.85 -5.45
CA VAL A 120 1.71 6.63 -5.16
C VAL A 120 1.99 7.54 -3.98
N TYR A 121 1.57 8.79 -4.07
CA TYR A 121 1.67 9.78 -3.02
C TYR A 121 0.27 10.22 -2.61
N VAL A 122 0.07 10.50 -1.33
CA VAL A 122 -1.15 11.10 -0.80
C VAL A 122 -0.79 12.41 -0.11
N TYR A 123 -1.52 13.48 -0.43
CA TYR A 123 -1.31 14.76 0.21
C TYR A 123 -2.05 14.83 1.54
N ASN A 124 -1.34 15.00 2.65
CA ASN A 124 -1.91 14.99 4.00
C ASN A 124 -2.46 16.35 4.48
N GLY A 125 -2.51 17.35 3.58
CA GLY A 125 -2.86 18.73 3.91
C GLY A 125 -1.66 19.66 4.07
N THR A 126 -0.45 19.12 4.19
CA THR A 126 0.80 19.91 4.31
C THR A 126 1.87 19.44 3.33
N VAL A 127 2.08 18.13 3.22
CA VAL A 127 3.12 17.51 2.39
C VAL A 127 2.59 16.28 1.67
N TRP A 128 3.25 15.93 0.56
CA TRP A 128 3.05 14.64 -0.09
C TRP A 128 3.77 13.55 0.69
N ILE A 129 3.00 12.55 1.13
CA ILE A 129 3.54 11.35 1.75
C ILE A 129 3.56 10.26 0.68
N ALA A 130 4.75 9.72 0.40
CA ALA A 130 4.85 8.53 -0.43
C ALA A 130 4.21 7.35 0.29
N ASN A 131 3.31 6.63 -0.38
CA ASN A 131 2.88 5.31 0.04
C ASN A 131 4.02 4.35 -0.28
N ILE A 132 5.01 4.32 0.61
CA ILE A 132 6.11 3.37 0.54
C ILE A 132 5.47 2.04 0.87
N SER A 133 5.39 1.12 -0.10
CA SER A 133 5.12 -0.28 0.20
C SER A 133 6.06 -0.67 1.34
N GLN A 134 5.54 -0.84 2.56
CA GLN A 134 6.30 -1.05 3.80
C GLN A 134 7.01 -2.41 3.87
N ASN A 135 7.42 -2.95 2.72
CA ASN A 135 8.12 -4.22 2.66
C ASN A 135 9.59 -3.94 2.39
N GLU A 136 10.28 -3.40 3.41
CA GLU A 136 11.74 -3.53 3.50
C GLU A 136 12.03 -5.02 3.72
N THR A 137 12.25 -5.76 2.64
CA THR A 137 12.68 -7.15 2.71
C THR A 137 14.19 -7.19 2.72
N LEU A 138 14.78 -7.87 3.71
CA LEU A 138 16.20 -8.24 3.67
C LEU A 138 16.50 -8.96 2.35
N THR A 139 17.38 -8.38 1.52
CA THR A 139 17.71 -8.89 0.19
C THR A 139 18.58 -10.15 0.27
N SER A 140 19.51 -10.20 1.22
CA SER A 140 20.34 -11.38 1.46
C SER A 140 21.00 -11.37 2.84
N LEU A 141 21.37 -12.57 3.31
CA LEU A 141 22.19 -12.78 4.51
C LEU A 141 23.21 -13.89 4.22
N SER A 142 24.51 -13.60 4.38
CA SER A 142 25.59 -14.56 4.15
C SER A 142 26.64 -14.49 5.25
N LEU A 143 27.10 -15.65 5.72
CA LEU A 143 28.24 -15.78 6.62
C LEU A 143 29.42 -16.36 5.84
N ASP A 144 30.58 -15.70 5.91
CA ASP A 144 31.84 -16.31 5.50
C ASP A 144 32.44 -17.08 6.70
N PRO A 145 32.46 -18.42 6.68
CA PRO A 145 32.95 -19.21 7.80
C PRO A 145 34.47 -19.13 8.01
N LEU A 146 35.24 -18.67 7.02
CA LEU A 146 36.70 -18.53 7.14
C LEU A 146 37.07 -17.22 7.82
N SER A 147 36.40 -16.12 7.47
CA SER A 147 36.65 -14.79 8.06
C SER A 147 35.76 -14.47 9.25
N GLY A 148 34.67 -15.22 9.45
CA GLY A 148 33.67 -14.96 10.50
C GLY A 148 32.83 -13.70 10.25
N ILE A 149 32.85 -13.15 9.03
CA ILE A 149 32.09 -11.94 8.69
C ILE A 149 30.68 -12.32 8.25
N LEU A 150 29.69 -11.87 9.01
CA LEU A 150 28.29 -11.88 8.60
C LEU A 150 28.01 -10.63 7.76
N THR A 151 27.53 -10.81 6.54
CA THR A 151 27.12 -9.72 5.65
C THR A 151 25.63 -9.85 5.39
N TYR A 152 24.87 -8.79 5.65
CA TYR A 152 23.52 -8.64 5.12
C TYR A 152 23.50 -7.52 4.09
N THR A 153 22.76 -7.71 3.01
CA THR A 153 22.53 -6.67 2.00
C THR A 153 21.11 -6.17 2.14
N ASP A 154 20.95 -4.86 2.33
CA ASP A 154 19.64 -4.21 2.44
C ASP A 154 18.95 -4.12 1.06
N GLU A 155 17.72 -3.60 1.04
CA GLU A 155 16.92 -3.39 -0.17
C GLU A 155 17.49 -2.33 -1.12
N LYS A 156 18.48 -1.55 -0.66
CA LYS A 156 19.21 -0.54 -1.45
C LYS A 156 20.50 -1.11 -2.06
N GLY A 157 20.78 -2.40 -1.82
CA GLY A 157 22.01 -3.04 -2.28
C GLY A 157 23.23 -2.70 -1.41
N THR A 158 23.03 -2.07 -0.26
CA THR A 158 24.11 -1.71 0.67
C THR A 158 24.48 -2.94 1.49
N ALA A 159 25.75 -3.35 1.39
CA ALA A 159 26.29 -4.41 2.23
C ALA A 159 26.65 -3.86 3.62
N ASN A 160 26.10 -4.49 4.65
CA ASN A 160 26.38 -4.21 6.04
C ASN A 160 27.05 -5.43 6.66
N THR A 161 28.25 -5.23 7.22
CA THR A 161 29.08 -6.31 7.74
C THR A 161 29.16 -6.26 9.27
N LEU A 162 28.99 -7.42 9.91
CA LEU A 162 29.28 -7.63 11.32
C LEU A 162 30.37 -8.71 11.43
N ASN A 163 31.53 -8.33 11.97
CA ASN A 163 32.61 -9.27 12.21
C ASN A 163 32.31 -10.07 13.49
N LEU A 164 31.82 -11.30 13.33
CA LEU A 164 31.52 -12.19 14.46
C LEU A 164 32.80 -12.77 15.08
N ALA A 165 33.89 -12.89 14.32
CA ALA A 165 35.18 -13.34 14.85
C ALA A 165 35.75 -12.35 15.89
N ALA A 166 35.45 -11.06 15.77
CA ALA A 166 35.85 -10.05 16.76
C ALA A 166 35.02 -10.08 18.05
N VAL A 167 33.82 -10.70 18.02
CA VAL A 167 32.85 -10.69 19.14
C VAL A 167 32.73 -12.07 19.80
N ILE A 168 33.14 -13.13 19.10
CA ILE A 168 33.11 -14.51 19.58
C ILE A 168 34.56 -15.00 19.74
N PRO A 169 35.09 -15.09 20.97
CA PRO A 169 36.44 -15.59 21.23
C PRO A 169 36.69 -17.04 20.78
N ASN A 170 35.63 -17.77 20.39
CA ASN A 170 35.61 -19.23 20.25
C ASN A 170 35.96 -19.74 18.84
N PHE A 171 36.47 -18.91 17.94
CA PHE A 171 37.11 -19.41 16.70
C PHE A 171 38.57 -19.83 16.90
N GLU A 172 39.11 -19.65 18.10
CA GLU A 172 40.38 -20.25 18.47
C GLU A 172 40.11 -21.46 19.38
N THR A 173 40.37 -22.66 18.86
CA THR A 173 40.61 -23.85 19.69
C THR A 173 41.97 -24.42 19.29
N VAL A 174 43.06 -23.87 19.84
CA VAL A 174 44.37 -24.53 19.70
C VAL A 174 44.43 -25.64 20.75
N THR A 175 43.97 -26.82 20.36
CA THR A 175 44.17 -28.06 21.12
C THR A 175 45.47 -28.71 20.66
N GLY A 176 46.52 -28.62 21.46
CA GLY A 176 47.84 -29.18 21.13
C GLY A 176 48.16 -30.42 21.96
N ILE A 177 48.52 -31.53 21.32
CA ILE A 177 49.10 -32.70 22.00
C ILE A 177 50.54 -32.93 21.51
N SER A 178 51.48 -33.10 22.43
CA SER A 178 52.88 -33.40 22.10
C SER A 178 53.45 -34.44 23.05
N GLN A 179 54.46 -35.17 22.59
CA GLN A 179 55.17 -36.17 23.39
C GLN A 179 56.64 -35.79 23.53
N ASN A 180 57.20 -36.01 24.72
CA ASN A 180 58.64 -35.97 24.95
C ASN A 180 59.11 -37.37 25.35
N LEU A 181 59.70 -38.09 24.38
CA LEU A 181 60.11 -39.47 24.57
C LEU A 181 61.27 -39.62 25.58
N THR A 182 62.18 -38.64 25.62
CA THR A 182 63.32 -38.65 26.55
C THR A 182 62.87 -38.42 27.99
N ALA A 183 61.94 -37.50 28.20
CA ALA A 183 61.33 -37.24 29.51
C ALA A 183 60.24 -38.26 29.88
N GLY A 184 59.68 -38.98 28.90
CA GLY A 184 58.59 -39.93 29.07
C GLY A 184 57.26 -39.27 29.40
N THR A 185 56.96 -38.10 28.82
CA THR A 185 55.76 -37.31 29.12
C THR A 185 54.90 -37.04 27.88
N ILE A 186 53.58 -36.88 28.09
CA ILE A 186 52.66 -36.27 27.14
C ILE A 186 52.25 -34.90 27.69
N THR A 187 52.28 -33.88 26.84
CA THR A 187 51.79 -32.53 27.18
C THR A 187 50.57 -32.22 26.34
N TYR A 188 49.47 -31.94 27.03
CA TYR A 188 48.22 -31.42 26.48
C TYR A 188 48.16 -29.90 26.75
N VAL A 189 47.86 -29.10 25.73
CA VAL A 189 47.61 -27.66 25.87
C VAL A 189 46.14 -27.41 25.56
N ASP A 190 45.43 -26.80 26.52
CA ASP A 190 44.00 -26.51 26.41
C ASP A 190 43.69 -25.18 25.69
N GLU A 191 42.40 -24.91 25.50
CA GLU A 191 41.83 -23.70 24.90
C GLU A 191 42.30 -22.38 25.56
N LYS A 192 42.79 -22.46 26.81
CA LYS A 192 43.26 -21.31 27.60
C LYS A 192 44.79 -21.19 27.58
N GLY A 193 45.46 -22.00 26.76
CA GLY A 193 46.92 -22.07 26.68
C GLY A 193 47.55 -22.76 27.89
N ILE A 194 46.76 -23.41 28.76
CA ILE A 194 47.25 -24.08 29.95
C ILE A 194 47.75 -25.47 29.57
N SER A 195 49.02 -25.74 29.92
CA SER A 195 49.65 -27.03 29.69
C SER A 195 49.40 -27.98 30.86
N THR A 196 48.86 -29.16 30.57
CA THR A 196 48.78 -30.30 31.48
C THR A 196 49.79 -31.36 31.05
N VAL A 197 50.70 -31.74 31.95
CA VAL A 197 51.74 -32.73 31.67
C VAL A 197 51.42 -34.04 32.37
N LEU A 198 51.27 -35.10 31.58
CA LEU A 198 51.12 -36.47 32.07
C LEU A 198 52.46 -37.19 31.96
N ASN A 199 53.03 -37.59 33.10
CA ASN A 199 54.28 -38.33 33.15
C ASN A 199 54.03 -39.84 33.08
N LEU A 200 54.28 -40.42 31.90
CA LEU A 200 54.07 -41.84 31.63
C LEU A 200 55.17 -42.70 32.25
N LYS A 201 56.40 -42.18 32.34
CA LYS A 201 57.51 -42.90 32.94
C LYS A 201 57.26 -43.22 34.42
N THR A 202 56.75 -42.24 35.17
CA THR A 202 56.37 -42.45 36.58
C THR A 202 55.14 -43.32 36.72
N LEU A 203 54.19 -43.21 35.80
CA LEU A 203 52.97 -44.02 35.83
C LEU A 203 53.29 -45.50 35.58
N ILE A 204 54.09 -45.82 34.56
CA ILE A 204 54.48 -47.19 34.25
C ILE A 204 55.28 -47.79 35.41
N ALA A 205 56.25 -47.03 35.96
CA ALA A 205 57.07 -47.47 37.09
C ALA A 205 56.27 -47.77 38.37
N ALA A 206 55.08 -47.17 38.55
CA ALA A 206 54.22 -47.42 39.71
C ALA A 206 53.43 -48.75 39.64
N TYR A 207 53.39 -49.40 38.47
CA TYR A 207 52.61 -50.62 38.21
C TYR A 207 53.43 -51.76 37.60
N SER A 208 54.76 -51.59 37.52
CA SER A 208 55.73 -52.59 37.08
C SER A 208 56.62 -53.01 38.24
#